data_AF-A0A3B9MFY2-F1
#
_entry.id   AF-A0A3B9MFY2-F1
#
_cell.length_a   1.000
_cell.length_b   1.000
_cell.length_c   1.000
_cell.angle_alpha   90.00
_cell.angle_beta   90.00
_cell.angle_gamma   90.00
#
_symmetry.space_group_name_H-M   'P 1'
#
loop_
_entity.id
_entity.type
_entity.pdbx_description
1 polymer ?
#
loop_
_entity_poly.entity_id
_entity_poly.type
_entity_poly.pdbx_seq_one_letter_code
_entity_poly.pdbx_strand_id
1 'polypeptide(L)'
;MGLFDDILKGLPVNPLLREKIAELEAKYAATETENAILKDDLHNAKVDNQELKQQIEKLTHKNDLDKVEVEFLKAISAHESLTAQAIAELFKLHLQRAVFHLQNLVNLKYITAFSAFGEASIHNLTHKGREYLIKNNLI
;
A
#
# COMPACT_ATOMS: atom_id res chain seq x y z
N MET A 1 -23.56 -2.40 45.89
CA MET A 1 -24.86 -2.91 46.36
C MET A 1 -25.78 -2.88 45.16
N GLY A 2 -25.95 -4.04 44.51
CA GLY A 2 -26.55 -4.16 43.19
C GLY A 2 -28.08 -4.23 43.24
N LEU A 3 -28.71 -3.94 42.10
CA LEU A 3 -30.17 -3.94 41.90
C LEU A 3 -30.86 -5.24 42.35
N PHE A 4 -30.16 -6.39 42.26
CA PHE A 4 -30.67 -7.71 42.63
C PHE A 4 -30.66 -7.99 44.14
N ASP A 5 -29.75 -7.38 44.90
CA ASP A 5 -29.71 -7.50 46.37
C ASP A 5 -30.99 -6.92 47.01
N ASP A 6 -31.55 -5.86 46.44
CA ASP A 6 -32.78 -5.24 46.92
C ASP A 6 -34.04 -6.05 46.53
N ILE A 7 -34.01 -6.79 45.43
CA ILE A 7 -35.12 -7.67 45.01
C ILE A 7 -35.21 -8.91 45.91
N LEU A 8 -34.08 -9.41 46.43
CA LEU A 8 -34.00 -10.66 47.19
C LEU A 8 -34.10 -10.50 48.72
N LYS A 9 -34.22 -9.27 49.24
CA LYS A 9 -34.41 -8.99 50.68
C LYS A 9 -35.76 -9.44 51.23
N GLY A 10 -36.78 -9.62 50.38
CA GLY A 10 -38.15 -9.98 50.78
C GLY A 10 -38.55 -11.45 50.62
N LEU A 11 -37.67 -12.31 50.07
CA LEU A 11 -37.97 -13.72 49.80
C LEU A 11 -37.02 -14.64 50.59
N PRO A 12 -37.46 -15.81 51.07
CA PRO A 12 -36.59 -16.80 51.72
C PRO A 12 -35.76 -17.52 50.64
N VAL A 13 -34.80 -16.79 50.08
CA VAL A 13 -33.93 -17.30 49.02
C VAL A 13 -32.87 -18.18 49.67
N ASN A 14 -32.82 -19.46 49.29
CA ASN A 14 -31.81 -20.43 49.72
C ASN A 14 -30.40 -19.81 49.57
N PRO A 15 -29.53 -19.84 50.59
CA PRO A 15 -28.16 -19.28 50.52
C PRO A 15 -27.38 -19.70 49.26
N LEU A 16 -27.62 -20.92 48.79
CA LEU A 16 -27.00 -21.48 47.59
C LEU A 16 -27.41 -20.76 46.29
N LEU A 17 -28.62 -20.20 46.23
CA LEU A 17 -29.08 -19.38 45.10
C LEU A 17 -28.45 -17.99 45.11
N ARG A 18 -28.25 -17.39 46.30
CA ARG A 18 -27.57 -16.09 46.41
C ARG A 18 -26.10 -16.20 45.99
N GLU A 19 -25.44 -17.27 46.40
CA GLU A 19 -24.05 -17.54 46.01
C GLU A 19 -23.91 -17.71 44.49
N LYS A 20 -24.80 -18.48 43.85
CA LYS A 20 -24.80 -18.62 42.38
C LYS A 20 -25.12 -17.34 41.64
N ILE A 21 -26.01 -16.49 42.17
CA ILE A 21 -26.31 -15.18 41.57
C ILE A 21 -25.08 -14.28 41.65
N ALA A 22 -24.42 -14.20 42.81
CA ALA A 22 -23.19 -13.43 42.96
C ALA A 22 -22.06 -13.94 42.04
N GLU A 23 -21.92 -15.25 41.87
CA GLU A 23 -20.94 -15.84 40.96
C GLU A 23 -21.25 -15.51 39.48
N LEU A 24 -22.53 -15.53 39.10
CA LEU A 24 -22.97 -15.15 37.75
C LEU A 24 -22.78 -13.66 37.48
N GLU A 25 -23.08 -12.79 38.45
CA GLU A 25 -22.84 -11.35 38.34
C GLU A 25 -21.35 -11.05 38.18
N ALA A 26 -20.49 -11.73 38.96
CA ALA A 26 -19.04 -11.59 38.84
C ALA A 26 -18.52 -12.05 37.47
N LYS A 27 -19.01 -13.19 36.96
CA LYS A 27 -18.65 -13.68 35.62
C LYS A 27 -19.16 -12.75 34.51
N TYR A 28 -20.36 -12.22 34.64
CA TYR A 28 -20.93 -11.28 33.68
C TYR A 28 -20.09 -10.00 33.63
N ALA A 29 -19.78 -9.41 34.79
CA ALA A 29 -18.93 -8.22 34.87
C ALA A 29 -17.53 -8.47 34.27
N ALA A 30 -16.91 -9.62 34.57
CA ALA A 30 -15.62 -9.99 33.98
C ALA A 30 -15.71 -10.12 32.44
N THR A 31 -16.73 -10.79 31.93
CA THR A 31 -16.95 -10.95 30.49
C THR A 31 -17.21 -9.62 29.80
N GLU A 32 -17.94 -8.71 30.44
CA GLU A 32 -18.21 -7.37 29.92
C GLU A 32 -16.92 -6.54 29.82
N THR A 33 -16.05 -6.64 30.82
CA THR A 33 -14.73 -5.99 30.79
C THR A 33 -13.82 -6.57 29.69
N GLU A 34 -13.76 -7.89 29.54
CA GLU A 34 -12.99 -8.53 28.45
C GLU A 34 -13.52 -8.11 27.07
N ASN A 35 -14.85 -8.04 26.91
CA ASN A 35 -15.46 -7.64 25.65
C ASN A 35 -15.16 -6.16 25.32
N ALA A 36 -15.10 -5.29 26.33
CA ALA A 36 -14.69 -3.91 26.15
C ALA A 36 -13.23 -3.81 25.70
N ILE A 37 -12.32 -4.56 26.33
CA ILE A 37 -10.89 -4.61 25.95
C ILE A 37 -10.73 -5.13 24.52
N LEU A 38 -11.37 -6.25 24.19
CA LEU A 38 -11.30 -6.84 22.85
C LEU A 38 -11.84 -5.91 21.76
N LYS A 39 -12.86 -5.10 22.06
CA LYS A 39 -13.36 -4.10 21.11
C LYS A 39 -12.34 -2.98 20.88
N ASP A 40 -11.64 -2.56 21.92
CA ASP A 40 -10.61 -1.52 21.82
C ASP A 40 -9.39 -2.03 21.05
N ASP A 41 -8.92 -3.25 21.36
CA ASP A 41 -7.85 -3.92 20.62
C ASP A 41 -8.21 -4.11 19.14
N LEU A 42 -9.45 -4.48 18.84
CA LEU A 42 -9.93 -4.62 17.46
C LEU A 42 -10.01 -3.28 16.75
N HIS A 43 -10.33 -2.19 17.46
CA HIS A 43 -10.29 -0.85 16.90
C HIS A 43 -8.85 -0.43 16.57
N ASN A 44 -7.94 -0.58 17.52
CA ASN A 44 -6.51 -0.26 17.35
C ASN A 44 -5.90 -1.07 16.20
N ALA A 45 -6.13 -2.39 16.17
CA ALA A 45 -5.65 -3.24 15.08
C ALA A 45 -6.21 -2.85 13.71
N LYS A 46 -7.45 -2.36 13.62
CA LYS A 46 -8.02 -1.86 12.37
C LYS A 46 -7.36 -0.55 11.92
N VAL A 47 -7.07 0.35 12.85
CA VAL A 47 -6.35 1.60 12.56
C VAL A 47 -4.94 1.29 12.05
N ASP A 48 -4.19 0.46 12.76
CA ASP A 48 -2.85 0.04 12.35
C ASP A 48 -2.84 -0.63 10.97
N ASN A 49 -3.84 -1.49 10.69
CA ASN A 49 -3.97 -2.12 9.39
C ASN A 49 -4.23 -1.12 8.26
N GLN A 50 -5.03 -0.08 8.52
CA GLN A 50 -5.27 0.99 7.55
C GLN A 50 -4.01 1.83 7.32
N GLU A 51 -3.29 2.18 8.38
CA GLU A 51 -2.04 2.93 8.27
C GLU A 51 -0.98 2.13 7.50
N LEU A 52 -0.82 0.84 7.81
CA LEU A 52 0.09 -0.05 7.10
C LEU A 52 -0.30 -0.18 5.62
N LYS A 53 -1.59 -0.30 5.30
CA LYS A 53 -2.05 -0.31 3.90
C LYS A 53 -1.69 0.98 3.16
N GLN A 54 -1.89 2.14 3.79
CA GLN A 54 -1.51 3.42 3.19
C GLN A 54 0.01 3.56 3.02
N GLN A 55 0.81 3.04 3.98
CA GLN A 55 2.26 3.03 3.86
C GLN A 55 2.72 2.10 2.74
N ILE A 56 2.12 0.92 2.60
CA ILE A 56 2.38 -0.01 1.50
C ILE A 56 2.02 0.66 0.17
N GLU A 57 0.84 1.24 0.02
CA GLU A 57 0.42 1.91 -1.21
C GLU A 57 1.38 3.05 -1.61
N LYS A 58 1.87 3.83 -0.64
CA LYS A 58 2.90 4.87 -0.85
C LYS A 58 4.26 4.30 -1.27
N LEU A 59 4.59 3.08 -0.87
CA LEU A 59 5.87 2.41 -1.19
C LEU A 59 5.79 1.63 -2.51
N THR A 60 4.68 0.95 -2.79
CA THR A 60 4.49 0.08 -3.96
C THR A 60 4.35 0.90 -5.24
N HIS A 61 3.76 2.10 -5.20
CA HIS A 61 3.62 2.93 -6.41
C HIS A 61 4.84 3.80 -6.75
N LYS A 62 5.88 3.80 -5.93
CA LYS A 62 7.03 4.72 -6.11
C LYS A 62 8.16 4.16 -6.96
N ASN A 63 8.22 2.84 -7.18
CA ASN A 63 9.41 2.21 -7.79
C ASN A 63 9.13 1.17 -8.88
N ASP A 64 7.89 0.72 -9.06
CA ASP A 64 7.57 -0.24 -10.10
C ASP A 64 7.24 0.51 -11.39
N LEU A 65 8.09 0.29 -12.39
CA LEU A 65 7.87 0.79 -13.74
C LEU A 65 6.62 0.14 -14.32
N ASP A 66 5.81 0.94 -15.01
CA ASP A 66 4.68 0.39 -15.72
C ASP A 66 5.15 -0.46 -16.92
N LYS A 67 4.26 -1.28 -17.48
CA LYS A 67 4.61 -2.16 -18.61
C LYS A 67 5.11 -1.38 -19.82
N VAL A 68 4.60 -0.16 -20.04
CA VAL A 68 4.95 0.66 -21.21
C VAL A 68 6.37 1.22 -21.04
N GLU A 69 6.71 1.67 -19.84
CA GLU A 69 8.01 2.17 -19.44
C GLU A 69 9.08 1.08 -19.50
N VAL A 70 8.75 -0.14 -19.11
CA VAL A 70 9.66 -1.29 -19.28
C VAL A 70 9.95 -1.53 -20.76
N GLU A 71 8.93 -1.49 -21.63
CA GLU A 71 9.14 -1.64 -23.07
C GLU A 71 9.94 -0.47 -23.67
N PHE A 72 9.76 0.75 -23.17
CA PHE A 72 10.58 1.88 -23.58
C PHE A 72 12.04 1.69 -23.18
N LEU A 73 12.32 1.19 -21.97
CA LEU A 73 13.69 0.88 -21.56
C LEU A 73 14.33 -0.19 -22.44
N LYS A 74 13.59 -1.23 -22.82
CA LYS A 74 14.07 -2.25 -23.77
C LYS A 74 14.38 -1.63 -25.14
N ALA A 75 13.50 -0.79 -25.66
CA ALA A 75 13.71 -0.12 -26.94
C ALA A 75 14.96 0.77 -26.92
N ILE A 76 15.16 1.56 -25.85
CA ILE A 76 16.36 2.39 -25.66
C ILE A 76 17.61 1.52 -25.42
N SER A 77 17.46 0.30 -24.91
CA SER A 77 18.59 -0.65 -24.82
C SER A 77 19.00 -1.21 -26.17
N ALA A 78 18.04 -1.47 -27.05
CA ALA A 78 18.28 -2.04 -28.36
C ALA A 78 18.76 -1.00 -29.39
N HIS A 79 18.47 0.28 -29.16
CA HIS A 79 18.80 1.38 -30.04
C HIS A 79 19.65 2.40 -29.27
N GLU A 80 20.89 2.63 -29.73
CA GLU A 80 21.88 3.48 -29.02
C GLU A 80 21.35 4.86 -28.61
N SER A 81 20.39 5.41 -29.35
CA SER A 81 19.76 6.70 -29.08
C SER A 81 18.36 6.77 -29.69
N LEU A 82 17.34 7.11 -28.88
CA LEU A 82 15.96 7.28 -29.35
C LEU A 82 15.38 8.64 -28.97
N THR A 83 14.68 9.25 -29.92
CA THR A 83 13.89 10.46 -29.67
C THR A 83 12.48 10.09 -29.20
N ALA A 84 11.79 11.02 -28.52
CA ALA A 84 10.40 10.82 -28.14
C ALA A 84 9.48 10.56 -29.35
N GLN A 85 9.79 11.16 -30.50
CA GLN A 85 9.09 10.94 -31.76
C GLN A 85 9.25 9.51 -32.26
N ALA A 86 10.49 9.00 -32.30
CA ALA A 86 10.77 7.64 -32.73
C ALA A 86 10.08 6.60 -31.82
N ILE A 87 10.05 6.85 -30.51
CA ILE A 87 9.34 5.99 -29.55
C ILE A 87 7.83 6.05 -29.77
N ALA A 88 7.25 7.23 -29.98
CA ALA A 88 5.83 7.37 -30.28
C ALA A 88 5.44 6.58 -31.54
N GLU A 89 6.26 6.63 -32.58
CA GLU A 89 6.06 5.89 -33.83
C GLU A 89 6.21 4.37 -33.64
N LEU A 90 7.28 3.94 -32.95
CA LEU A 90 7.56 2.52 -32.70
C LEU A 90 6.41 1.83 -31.95
N PHE A 91 5.86 2.50 -30.94
CA PHE A 91 4.79 1.96 -30.10
C PHE A 91 3.38 2.37 -30.55
N LYS A 92 3.25 3.09 -31.68
CA LYS A 92 1.98 3.63 -32.19
C LYS A 92 1.21 4.41 -31.11
N LEU A 93 1.93 5.20 -30.32
CA LEU A 93 1.40 6.04 -29.25
C LEU A 93 1.31 7.50 -29.70
N HIS A 94 0.41 8.24 -29.07
CA HIS A 94 0.41 9.70 -29.22
C HIS A 94 1.69 10.28 -28.62
N LEU A 95 2.32 11.24 -29.30
CA LEU A 95 3.60 11.84 -28.89
C LEU A 95 3.61 12.29 -27.43
N GLN A 96 2.55 12.99 -26.99
CA GLN A 96 2.45 13.48 -25.61
C GLN A 96 2.45 12.36 -24.56
N ARG A 97 1.91 11.18 -24.89
CA ARG A 97 1.96 10.01 -23.99
C ARG A 97 3.37 9.45 -23.92
N ALA A 98 4.05 9.35 -25.06
CA ALA A 98 5.45 8.93 -25.08
C ALA A 98 6.34 9.88 -24.26
N VAL A 99 6.15 11.20 -24.42
CA VAL A 99 6.85 12.22 -23.63
C VAL A 99 6.58 12.07 -22.13
N PHE A 100 5.33 11.83 -21.73
CA PHE A 100 4.98 11.61 -20.33
C PHE A 100 5.74 10.43 -19.70
N HIS A 101 5.72 9.26 -20.32
CA HIS A 101 6.44 8.08 -19.81
C HIS A 101 7.96 8.27 -19.83
N LEU A 102 8.50 8.90 -20.87
CA LEU A 102 9.94 9.21 -20.94
C LEU A 102 10.35 10.18 -19.83
N GLN A 103 9.54 11.18 -19.54
CA GLN A 103 9.81 12.12 -18.45
C GLN A 103 9.75 11.43 -17.09
N ASN A 104 8.83 10.48 -16.90
CA ASN A 104 8.81 9.66 -15.69
C ASN A 104 10.10 8.81 -15.55
N LEU A 105 10.53 8.15 -16.63
CA LEU A 105 11.79 7.39 -16.66
C LEU A 105 13.03 8.26 -16.38
N VAL A 106 13.04 9.51 -16.85
CA VAL A 106 14.08 10.51 -16.52
C VAL A 106 14.03 10.86 -15.04
N ASN A 107 12.85 11.16 -14.49
CA ASN A 107 12.67 11.51 -13.08
C ASN A 107 13.12 10.37 -12.15
N LEU A 108 12.82 9.12 -12.53
CA LEU A 108 13.24 7.91 -11.83
C LEU A 108 14.71 7.54 -12.09
N LYS A 109 15.43 8.31 -12.92
CA LYS A 109 16.84 8.15 -13.27
C LYS A 109 17.18 6.86 -14.01
N TYR A 110 16.21 6.24 -14.69
CA TYR A 110 16.46 5.06 -15.52
C TYR A 110 17.04 5.44 -16.90
N ILE A 111 16.71 6.64 -17.39
CA ILE A 111 17.26 7.21 -18.64
C ILE A 111 17.73 8.65 -18.41
N THR A 112 18.59 9.14 -19.30
CA THR A 112 18.96 10.55 -19.41
C THR A 112 18.44 11.11 -20.73
N ALA A 113 18.01 12.37 -20.73
CA ALA A 113 17.63 13.09 -21.93
C ALA A 113 18.68 14.18 -22.23
N PHE A 114 19.17 14.21 -23.46
CA PHE A 114 20.09 15.24 -23.95
C PHE A 114 19.47 15.92 -25.17
N SER A 115 19.43 17.25 -25.19
CA SER A 115 18.97 18.06 -26.32
C SER A 115 20.03 19.09 -26.64
N ALA A 116 20.53 19.07 -27.88
CA ALA A 116 21.28 20.19 -28.43
C ALA A 116 20.30 21.30 -28.87
N PHE A 117 20.72 22.56 -28.85
CA PHE A 117 19.86 23.71 -29.16
C PHE A 117 19.06 23.51 -30.46
N GLY A 118 17.74 23.38 -30.33
CA GLY A 118 16.81 23.22 -31.46
C GLY A 118 16.60 21.78 -31.93
N GLU A 119 17.29 20.80 -31.36
CA GLU A 119 17.17 19.38 -31.72
C GLU A 119 16.28 18.61 -30.73
N ALA A 120 15.62 17.57 -31.25
CA ALA A 120 14.79 16.68 -30.46
C ALA A 120 15.63 15.97 -29.38
N SER A 121 15.11 15.91 -28.15
CA SER A 121 15.79 15.25 -27.05
C SER A 121 16.04 13.76 -27.35
N ILE A 122 17.30 13.37 -27.25
CA ILE A 122 17.78 12.00 -27.37
C ILE A 122 17.80 11.37 -25.97
N HIS A 123 17.26 10.16 -25.86
CA HIS A 123 17.16 9.42 -24.61
C HIS A 123 18.15 8.24 -24.62
N ASN A 124 18.94 8.14 -23.54
CA ASN A 124 19.95 7.10 -23.36
C ASN A 124 19.78 6.41 -22.00
N LEU A 125 20.11 5.13 -21.91
CA LEU A 125 20.07 4.39 -20.65
C LEU A 125 21.15 4.83 -19.67
N THR A 126 20.74 5.00 -18.40
CA THR A 126 21.68 5.17 -17.29
C THR A 126 22.19 3.83 -16.77
N HIS A 127 23.15 3.86 -15.83
CA HIS A 127 23.58 2.66 -15.12
C HIS A 127 22.40 1.97 -14.38
N LYS A 128 21.53 2.76 -13.73
CA LYS A 128 20.33 2.25 -13.05
C LYS A 128 19.36 1.58 -14.02
N GLY A 129 19.15 2.17 -15.20
CA GLY A 129 18.37 1.59 -16.30
C GLY A 129 18.86 0.21 -16.71
N ARG A 130 20.17 0.11 -16.98
CA ARG A 130 20.81 -1.16 -17.36
C ARG A 130 20.73 -2.21 -16.26
N GLU A 131 21.02 -1.83 -15.02
CA GLU A 131 20.95 -2.73 -13.87
C GLU A 131 19.54 -3.30 -13.69
N TYR A 132 18.49 -2.47 -13.87
CA TYR A 132 17.11 -2.92 -13.81
C TYR A 132 16.79 -3.97 -14.88
N LEU A 133 17.18 -3.72 -16.14
CA LEU A 133 16.92 -4.67 -17.23
C LEU A 133 17.62 -6.01 -16.99
N ILE A 134 18.88 -6.00 -16.53
CA ILE A 134 19.66 -7.22 -16.23
C ILE A 134 19.04 -7.99 -15.06
N LYS A 135 18.72 -7.32 -13.94
CA LYS A 135 18.15 -7.97 -12.75
C LYS A 135 16.82 -8.67 -13.02
N ASN A 136 16.06 -8.20 -14.01
CA ASN A 136 14.76 -8.73 -14.36
C ASN A 136 14.78 -9.65 -15.60
N ASN A 137 15.97 -10.03 -16.12
CA ASN A 137 16.13 -10.85 -17.33
C ASN A 137 15.38 -10.29 -18.55
N LEU A 138 15.42 -8.97 -18.73
CA LEU A 138 14.74 -8.27 -19.83
C LEU A 138 15.66 -8.01 -21.03
N ILE A 139 16.97 -8.24 -20.86
CA ILE A 139 18.04 -8.22 -21.87
C ILE A 139 19.07 -9.29 -21.56
#